data_AF-A0A3R7YJW4-F1
#
_entry.id   AF-A0A3R7YJW4-F1
#
_cell.length_a   1.000
_cell.length_b   1.000
_cell.length_c   1.000
_cell.angle_alpha   90.00
_cell.angle_beta   90.00
_cell.angle_gamma   90.00
#
_symmetry.space_group_name_H-M   'P 1'
#
loop_
_entity.id
_entity.type
_entity.pdbx_description
1 polymer ?
#
loop_
_entity_poly.entity_id
_entity_poly.type
_entity_poly.pdbx_seq_one_letter_code
_entity_poly.pdbx_strand_id
1 'polypeptide(L)'
;MEDWMPDEHDIDVLLNIDHEITSRHDPTVHDAPIGKASVASSTTLSPQKRGLPPEDVASGDDSSDGEENLELALEQSQHDADVVKRLRHRLISCRSRLKKKRELVDLARTVHTLERQYHALQSSFPSLGHTELILARYQHHPSSDPALVKQIAYRRLLQQADQLRSENITLQHAIAKHKTFASSVQASISSTEAWTLEHIHAMTVCDFVSFRPLTTDQFQAKLCHMLQDMASFNVPNDAAMTAHANVVDGWTDRRQVIGSRVNMVATKSFPANVADSVMERTWAMLTSASLLKQVLPFLRTLDVLQTLTGPQDRHQQAVVVRRDFTVHLCPILYFR
;
A
#
# COMPACT_ATOMS: atom_id res chain seq x y z
N MET A 1 5.33 33.54 32.64
CA MET A 1 5.24 32.06 32.61
C MET A 1 4.80 31.75 31.20
N GLU A 2 5.78 31.63 30.29
CA GLU A 2 5.52 31.29 28.90
C GLU A 2 5.58 29.77 28.81
N ASP A 3 4.48 29.18 28.37
CA ASP A 3 4.31 27.75 28.15
C ASP A 3 5.31 27.27 27.09
N TRP A 4 6.16 26.34 27.50
CA TRP A 4 7.16 25.72 26.66
C TRP A 4 6.48 24.59 25.87
N MET A 5 6.21 24.83 24.59
CA MET A 5 5.88 23.75 23.66
C MET A 5 7.18 23.17 23.07
N PRO A 6 7.35 21.84 23.06
CA PRO A 6 8.47 21.19 22.39
C PRO A 6 8.44 21.50 20.89
N ASP A 7 9.62 21.66 20.29
CA ASP A 7 9.75 21.82 18.84
C ASP A 7 9.50 20.48 18.11
N GLU A 8 9.16 20.54 16.82
CA GLU A 8 8.82 19.35 16.02
C GLU A 8 9.96 18.32 15.98
N HIS A 9 11.22 18.75 16.16
CA HIS A 9 12.37 17.85 16.27
C HIS A 9 12.44 17.10 17.61
N ASP A 10 12.04 17.72 18.72
CA ASP A 10 11.94 17.04 20.01
C ASP A 10 10.78 16.03 20.04
N ILE A 11 9.73 16.26 19.24
CA ILE A 11 8.64 15.30 19.03
C ILE A 11 9.14 14.07 18.26
N ASP A 12 9.98 14.23 17.23
CA ASP A 12 10.51 13.10 16.45
C ASP A 12 11.49 12.20 17.23
N VAL A 13 12.25 12.76 18.16
CA VAL A 13 13.17 11.97 19.00
C VAL A 13 12.44 11.24 20.13
N LEU A 14 11.37 11.82 20.68
CA LEU A 14 10.51 11.12 21.65
C LEU A 14 9.66 10.04 20.97
N LEU A 15 9.17 10.29 19.75
CA LEU A 15 8.45 9.30 18.95
C LEU A 15 9.33 8.12 18.54
N ASN A 16 10.64 8.30 18.27
CA ASN A 16 11.53 7.18 17.99
C ASN A 16 11.83 6.28 19.21
N ILE A 17 11.87 6.86 20.42
CA ILE A 17 12.08 6.07 21.65
C ILE A 17 10.81 5.32 22.04
N ASP A 18 9.63 5.91 21.83
CA ASP A 18 8.36 5.22 22.06
C ASP A 18 8.05 4.21 20.94
N HIS A 19 8.43 4.43 19.67
CA HIS A 19 8.22 3.45 18.60
C HIS A 19 9.06 2.17 18.73
N GLU A 20 10.22 2.22 19.37
CA GLU A 20 11.02 1.03 19.67
C GLU A 20 10.45 0.22 20.85
N ILE A 21 9.73 0.89 21.77
CA ILE A 21 9.12 0.28 22.96
C ILE A 21 7.66 -0.14 22.73
N THR A 22 6.92 0.54 21.84
CA THR A 22 5.46 0.33 21.63
C THR A 22 5.04 -0.16 20.25
N SER A 23 5.91 -0.31 19.24
CA SER A 23 5.49 -0.85 17.91
C SER A 23 5.18 -2.36 17.87
N ARG A 24 4.83 -2.94 19.01
CA ARG A 24 3.90 -4.07 19.10
C ARG A 24 2.49 -3.57 19.43
N HIS A 25 1.82 -2.95 18.48
CA HIS A 25 0.39 -3.16 18.18
C HIS A 25 -0.07 -2.24 17.03
N ASP A 26 -1.06 -2.73 16.29
CA ASP A 26 -1.55 -2.32 14.97
C ASP A 26 -1.86 -0.82 14.76
N PRO A 27 -1.98 -0.42 13.47
CA PRO A 27 -2.97 0.60 13.11
C PRO A 27 -3.98 0.07 12.08
N THR A 28 -5.27 0.13 12.44
CA THR A 28 -6.38 0.25 11.50
C THR A 28 -6.79 1.71 11.32
N VAL A 29 -6.60 2.20 10.09
CA VAL A 29 -7.47 3.04 9.22
C VAL A 29 -8.37 4.12 9.85
N HIS A 30 -8.22 5.38 9.38
CA HIS A 30 -9.34 6.18 8.87
C HIS A 30 -8.91 7.34 7.94
N ASP A 31 -9.78 7.60 6.95
CA ASP A 31 -9.69 8.46 5.77
C ASP A 31 -9.70 9.99 5.99
N ALA A 32 -8.97 10.71 5.09
CA ALA A 32 -9.26 11.94 4.28
C ALA A 32 -9.97 13.19 4.92
N PRO A 33 -10.05 14.41 4.30
CA PRO A 33 -9.71 14.81 2.92
C PRO A 33 -9.13 16.26 2.65
N ILE A 34 -8.66 16.46 1.39
CA ILE A 34 -8.70 17.67 0.51
C ILE A 34 -7.99 19.01 0.91
N GLY A 35 -7.09 19.49 0.03
CA GLY A 35 -7.25 20.84 -0.58
C GLY A 35 -6.05 21.78 -0.84
N LYS A 36 -5.62 21.85 -2.13
CA LYS A 36 -5.22 23.03 -2.95
C LYS A 36 -3.77 23.61 -2.95
N ALA A 37 -3.21 23.61 -4.18
CA ALA A 37 -2.55 24.70 -4.96
C ALA A 37 -1.27 25.38 -4.40
N SER A 38 -0.24 25.85 -5.13
CA SER A 38 0.13 25.96 -6.55
C SER A 38 1.53 26.65 -6.64
N VAL A 39 2.20 26.56 -7.81
CA VAL A 39 3.31 27.41 -8.37
C VAL A 39 4.76 26.99 -7.99
N ALA A 40 5.52 26.30 -8.87
CA ALA A 40 6.46 26.76 -9.93
C ALA A 40 7.81 27.29 -9.38
N SER A 41 9.03 27.04 -9.89
CA SER A 41 9.57 26.58 -11.18
C SER A 41 11.05 26.12 -11.01
N SER A 42 11.59 25.41 -12.03
CA SER A 42 12.97 25.56 -12.56
C SER A 42 14.18 24.98 -11.76
N THR A 43 15.24 24.36 -12.29
CA THR A 43 15.71 23.90 -13.63
C THR A 43 16.98 23.03 -13.38
N THR A 44 17.22 22.01 -14.21
CA THR A 44 18.54 21.48 -14.69
C THR A 44 19.63 20.94 -13.75
N LEU A 45 19.98 19.63 -13.88
CA LEU A 45 21.21 19.07 -14.51
C LEU A 45 21.52 17.64 -14.00
N SER A 46 21.62 16.70 -14.95
CA SER A 46 22.31 15.40 -14.85
C SER A 46 23.78 15.56 -15.27
N PRO A 47 24.65 14.53 -15.23
CA PRO A 47 24.76 13.38 -14.31
C PRO A 47 26.23 13.16 -13.84
N GLN A 48 26.47 12.42 -12.75
CA GLN A 48 27.79 11.78 -12.57
C GLN A 48 27.78 10.44 -11.84
N LYS A 49 28.39 9.49 -12.55
CA LYS A 49 28.79 8.12 -12.23
C LYS A 49 29.83 8.09 -11.09
N ARG A 50 29.60 7.28 -10.06
CA ARG A 50 30.58 6.59 -9.17
C ARG A 50 29.76 5.97 -8.04
N GLY A 51 29.69 4.66 -7.88
CA GLY A 51 30.78 3.81 -7.41
C GLY A 51 30.35 3.27 -6.05
N LEU A 52 30.07 1.97 -5.97
CA LEU A 52 29.76 1.25 -4.73
C LEU A 52 30.86 1.48 -3.68
N PRO A 53 30.49 1.64 -2.40
CA PRO A 53 31.33 1.21 -1.30
C PRO A 53 30.67 0.04 -0.54
N PRO A 54 31.48 -0.68 0.27
CA PRO A 54 31.19 -2.02 0.73
C PRO A 54 30.30 -2.03 1.98
N GLU A 55 29.73 -3.21 2.22
CA GLU A 55 29.24 -3.59 3.53
C GLU A 55 30.39 -3.51 4.54
N ASP A 56 30.23 -2.68 5.57
CA ASP A 56 31.03 -2.79 6.78
C ASP A 56 30.13 -2.75 8.01
N VAL A 57 30.19 -3.88 8.71
CA VAL A 57 29.66 -4.13 10.03
C VAL A 57 30.52 -3.35 11.02
N ALA A 58 30.04 -2.21 11.50
CA ALA A 58 30.55 -1.58 12.70
C ALA A 58 29.44 -0.78 13.37
N SER A 59 28.72 -1.43 14.30
CA SER A 59 28.00 -0.77 15.38
C SER A 59 29.02 -0.15 16.33
N GLY A 60 29.69 0.91 15.87
CA GLY A 60 30.60 1.73 16.64
C GLY A 60 29.80 2.62 17.58
N ASP A 61 30.12 2.53 18.85
CA ASP A 61 29.64 3.32 19.97
C ASP A 61 30.08 4.79 19.80
N ASP A 62 29.43 5.51 18.86
CA ASP A 62 29.86 6.83 18.38
C ASP A 62 28.93 7.96 18.85
N SER A 63 28.77 8.08 20.17
CA SER A 63 27.97 9.15 20.78
C SER A 63 28.78 10.04 21.73
N SER A 64 30.11 9.95 21.68
CA SER A 64 31.02 10.86 22.40
C SER A 64 31.29 12.14 21.61
N ASP A 65 31.45 12.01 20.29
CA ASP A 65 31.92 13.09 19.41
C ASP A 65 30.91 14.24 19.24
N GLY A 66 29.63 14.00 19.54
CA GLY A 66 28.58 15.01 19.48
C GLY A 66 28.58 16.00 20.65
N GLU A 67 29.06 15.61 21.83
CA GLU A 67 29.07 16.49 23.03
C GLU A 67 30.20 17.52 22.93
N GLU A 68 31.40 17.08 22.56
CA GLU A 68 32.57 17.95 22.40
C GLU A 68 32.33 19.02 21.32
N ASN A 69 31.65 18.66 20.23
CA ASN A 69 31.32 19.61 19.16
C ASN A 69 30.32 20.68 19.60
N LEU A 70 29.38 20.34 20.50
CA LEU A 70 28.43 21.31 21.06
C LEU A 70 29.09 22.27 22.07
N GLU A 71 30.09 21.80 22.82
CA GLU A 71 30.88 22.65 23.72
C GLU A 71 31.73 23.64 22.92
N LEU A 72 32.41 23.18 21.86
CA LEU A 72 33.18 24.04 20.95
C LEU A 72 32.29 25.09 20.26
N ALA A 73 31.10 24.71 19.80
CA ALA A 73 30.15 25.66 19.22
C ALA A 73 29.68 26.73 20.23
N LEU A 74 29.59 26.36 21.51
CA LEU A 74 29.21 27.27 22.59
C LEU A 74 30.30 28.29 22.89
N GLU A 75 31.56 27.89 22.81
CA GLU A 75 32.73 28.77 22.93
C GLU A 75 32.86 29.74 21.75
N GLN A 76 32.56 29.29 20.54
CA GLN A 76 32.63 30.13 19.33
C GLN A 76 31.47 31.14 19.24
N SER A 77 30.32 30.84 19.84
CA SER A 77 29.10 31.65 19.71
C SER A 77 28.92 32.70 20.83
N GLN A 78 29.97 33.07 21.56
CA GLN A 78 29.88 33.92 22.77
C GLN A 78 29.28 35.32 22.54
N HIS A 79 29.17 35.79 21.30
CA HIS A 79 28.68 37.13 20.98
C HIS A 79 27.14 37.22 20.86
N ASP A 80 26.44 36.08 20.78
CA ASP A 80 24.98 36.04 20.68
C ASP A 80 24.38 35.32 21.90
N ALA A 81 23.76 36.09 22.80
CA ALA A 81 23.22 35.59 24.05
C ALA A 81 22.09 34.55 23.85
N ASP A 82 21.30 34.67 22.79
CA ASP A 82 20.19 33.76 22.51
C ASP A 82 20.69 32.44 21.94
N VAL A 83 21.71 32.49 21.08
CA VAL A 83 22.39 31.28 20.57
C VAL A 83 23.05 30.53 21.71
N VAL A 84 23.77 31.21 22.60
CA VAL A 84 24.39 30.59 23.79
C VAL A 84 23.34 29.93 24.69
N LYS A 85 22.20 30.59 24.93
CA LYS A 85 21.12 30.01 25.73
C LYS A 85 20.56 28.73 25.11
N ARG A 86 20.31 28.73 23.79
CA ARG A 86 19.84 27.54 23.06
C ARG A 86 20.85 26.39 23.09
N LEU A 87 22.13 26.69 22.83
CA LEU A 87 23.19 25.68 22.86
C LEU A 87 23.40 25.09 24.26
N ARG A 88 23.35 25.92 25.32
CA ARG A 88 23.41 25.43 26.71
C ARG A 88 22.25 24.50 27.03
N HIS A 89 21.03 24.88 26.62
CA HIS A 89 19.86 24.04 26.82
C HIS A 89 20.00 22.69 26.10
N ARG A 90 20.46 22.71 24.84
CA ARG A 90 20.71 21.50 24.06
C ARG A 90 21.74 20.59 24.74
N LEU A 91 22.85 21.15 25.24
CA LEU A 91 23.88 20.40 25.97
C LEU A 91 23.33 19.75 27.25
N ILE A 92 22.55 20.50 28.05
CA ILE A 92 21.91 19.96 29.27
C ILE A 92 20.95 18.81 28.92
N SER A 93 20.16 18.97 27.86
CA SER A 93 19.25 17.93 27.38
C SER A 93 20.01 16.69 26.93
N CYS A 94 21.08 16.84 26.14
CA CYS A 94 21.98 15.76 25.73
C CYS A 94 22.56 15.01 26.94
N ARG A 95 23.12 15.74 27.92
CA ARG A 95 23.67 15.14 29.15
C ARG A 95 22.61 14.40 29.96
N SER A 96 21.40 14.93 30.06
CA SER A 96 20.26 14.29 30.73
C SER A 96 19.88 12.97 30.05
N ARG A 97 19.74 12.98 28.70
CA ARG A 97 19.45 11.79 27.90
C ARG A 97 20.55 10.73 28.05
N LEU A 98 21.82 11.13 28.02
CA LEU A 98 22.97 10.24 28.23
C LEU A 98 22.97 9.62 29.64
N LYS A 99 22.67 10.40 30.68
CA LYS A 99 22.54 9.87 32.05
C LYS A 99 21.43 8.82 32.13
N LYS A 100 20.25 9.11 31.57
CA LYS A 100 19.12 8.17 31.53
C LYS A 100 19.47 6.89 30.74
N LYS A 101 20.20 7.02 29.63
CA LYS A 101 20.72 5.88 28.87
C LYS A 101 21.62 4.99 29.74
N ARG A 102 22.57 5.57 30.49
CA ARG A 102 23.44 4.81 31.42
C ARG A 102 22.62 4.10 32.51
N GLU A 103 21.65 4.79 33.11
CA GLU A 103 20.77 4.21 34.13
C GLU A 103 19.97 3.01 33.60
N LEU A 104 19.44 3.10 32.36
CA LEU A 104 18.74 1.99 31.71
C LEU A 104 19.67 0.80 31.44
N VAL A 105 20.90 1.05 31.00
CA VAL A 105 21.89 0.00 30.78
C VAL A 105 22.28 -0.67 32.10
N ASP A 106 22.48 0.11 33.17
CA ASP A 106 22.77 -0.43 34.50
C ASP A 106 21.60 -1.28 35.03
N LEU A 107 20.36 -0.80 34.86
CA LEU A 107 19.16 -1.56 35.24
C LEU A 107 19.08 -2.88 34.46
N ALA A 108 19.32 -2.87 33.14
CA ALA A 108 19.34 -4.08 32.33
C ALA A 108 20.40 -5.09 32.83
N ARG A 109 21.59 -4.62 33.24
CA ARG A 109 22.61 -5.50 33.84
C ARG A 109 22.15 -6.09 35.17
N THR A 110 21.47 -5.32 36.02
CA THR A 110 20.94 -5.83 37.29
C THR A 110 19.85 -6.89 37.09
N VAL A 111 18.90 -6.65 36.19
CA VAL A 111 17.85 -7.61 35.82
C VAL A 111 18.48 -8.92 35.33
N HIS A 112 19.42 -8.83 34.41
CA HIS A 112 20.09 -10.01 33.88
C HIS A 112 20.88 -10.80 34.94
N THR A 113 21.47 -10.11 35.92
CA THR A 113 22.16 -10.75 37.05
C THR A 113 21.16 -11.47 37.96
N LEU A 114 20.03 -10.84 38.28
CA LEU A 114 18.96 -11.43 39.09
C LEU A 114 18.33 -12.64 38.38
N GLU A 115 18.10 -12.57 37.07
CA GLU A 115 17.62 -13.70 36.27
C GLU A 115 18.58 -14.89 36.32
N ARG A 116 19.90 -14.64 36.20
CA ARG A 116 20.91 -15.70 36.36
C ARG A 116 20.89 -16.33 37.75
N GLN A 117 20.81 -15.51 38.80
CA GLN A 117 20.72 -16.00 40.18
C GLN A 117 19.45 -16.83 40.39
N TYR A 118 18.34 -16.37 39.83
CA TYR A 118 17.06 -17.06 39.87
C TYR A 118 17.13 -18.41 39.16
N HIS A 119 17.70 -18.49 37.96
CA HIS A 119 17.90 -19.75 37.24
C HIS A 119 18.87 -20.69 37.97
N ALA A 120 19.94 -20.17 38.56
CA ALA A 120 20.84 -20.96 39.39
C ALA A 120 20.09 -21.58 40.58
N LEU A 121 19.28 -20.78 41.28
CA LEU A 121 18.42 -21.26 42.37
C LEU A 121 17.44 -22.33 41.86
N GLN A 122 16.76 -22.09 40.73
CA GLN A 122 15.83 -23.03 40.11
C GLN A 122 16.49 -24.37 39.77
N SER A 123 17.72 -24.34 39.23
CA SER A 123 18.50 -25.53 38.87
C SER A 123 19.06 -26.29 40.09
N SER A 124 19.29 -25.59 41.21
CA SER A 124 19.74 -26.20 42.46
C SER A 124 18.67 -27.04 43.15
N PHE A 125 17.39 -26.91 42.74
CA PHE A 125 16.34 -27.81 43.18
C PHE A 125 16.30 -29.06 42.27
N PRO A 126 16.26 -30.28 42.83
CA PRO A 126 16.17 -31.51 42.05
C PRO A 126 14.98 -31.48 41.07
N SER A 127 15.21 -31.97 39.85
CA SER A 127 14.28 -31.85 38.72
C SER A 127 12.86 -32.35 39.07
N LEU A 128 11.87 -31.64 38.52
CA LEU A 128 10.44 -31.85 38.78
C LEU A 128 9.89 -33.23 38.37
N GLY A 129 10.71 -34.13 37.82
CA GLY A 129 10.30 -35.51 37.48
C GLY A 129 9.79 -36.29 38.70
N HIS A 130 10.17 -35.91 39.92
CA HIS A 130 9.57 -36.47 41.15
C HIS A 130 8.34 -35.69 41.64
N THR A 131 8.16 -34.42 41.23
CA THR A 131 7.07 -33.57 41.76
C THR A 131 5.72 -33.88 41.12
N GLU A 132 5.67 -34.33 39.87
CA GLU A 132 4.43 -34.78 39.23
C GLU A 132 3.89 -36.10 39.83
N LEU A 133 4.79 -37.05 40.14
CA LEU A 133 4.42 -38.28 40.85
C LEU A 133 3.97 -38.01 42.29
N ILE A 134 4.55 -36.99 42.94
CA ILE A 134 4.13 -36.55 44.28
C ILE A 134 2.75 -35.88 44.21
N LEU A 135 2.46 -35.01 43.24
CA LEU A 135 1.14 -34.37 43.08
C LEU A 135 -0.02 -35.37 42.93
N ALA A 136 0.16 -36.40 42.09
CA ALA A 136 -0.87 -37.42 41.89
C ALA A 136 -1.15 -38.20 43.18
N ARG A 137 -0.14 -38.38 44.04
CA ARG A 137 -0.28 -39.03 45.36
C ARG A 137 -0.93 -38.13 46.41
N TYR A 138 -0.73 -36.81 46.32
CA TYR A 138 -1.22 -35.83 47.30
C TYR A 138 -2.64 -35.33 47.02
N GLN A 139 -3.18 -35.50 45.82
CA GLN A 139 -4.60 -35.20 45.53
C GLN A 139 -5.60 -36.05 46.33
N HIS A 140 -5.16 -37.19 46.90
CA HIS A 140 -6.02 -38.10 47.66
C HIS A 140 -5.82 -38.07 49.19
N HIS A 141 -4.90 -37.26 49.73
CA HIS A 141 -4.66 -37.16 51.18
C HIS A 141 -5.03 -35.77 51.76
N PRO A 142 -6.06 -35.68 52.63
CA PRO A 142 -6.55 -34.41 53.18
C PRO A 142 -5.66 -33.76 54.26
N SER A 143 -4.48 -34.32 54.56
CA SER A 143 -3.52 -33.78 55.54
C SER A 143 -2.32 -33.07 54.91
N SER A 144 -2.44 -32.66 53.64
CA SER A 144 -1.33 -32.10 52.88
C SER A 144 -1.04 -30.65 53.30
N ASP A 145 0.23 -30.36 53.59
CA ASP A 145 0.70 -29.03 53.96
C ASP A 145 0.34 -27.99 52.85
N PRO A 146 -0.48 -26.97 53.15
CA PRO A 146 -0.92 -25.97 52.17
C PRO A 146 0.26 -25.18 51.56
N ALA A 147 1.41 -25.11 52.24
CA ALA A 147 2.60 -24.45 51.70
C ALA A 147 3.18 -25.21 50.49
N LEU A 148 3.21 -26.54 50.55
CA LEU A 148 3.74 -27.39 49.48
C LEU A 148 2.87 -27.32 48.21
N VAL A 149 1.54 -27.31 48.36
CA VAL A 149 0.59 -27.17 47.24
C VAL A 149 0.78 -25.82 46.55
N LYS A 150 0.94 -24.73 47.32
CA LYS A 150 1.22 -23.39 46.77
C LYS A 150 2.57 -23.34 46.04
N GLN A 151 3.62 -23.95 46.60
CA GLN A 151 4.93 -24.01 45.96
C GLN A 151 4.89 -24.73 44.61
N ILE A 152 4.16 -25.83 44.54
CA ILE A 152 3.94 -26.60 43.32
C ILE A 152 3.17 -25.79 42.28
N ALA A 153 2.08 -25.13 42.69
CA ALA A 153 1.29 -24.28 41.80
C ALA A 153 2.12 -23.12 41.24
N TYR A 154 2.94 -22.49 42.09
CA TYR A 154 3.87 -21.43 41.69
C TYR A 154 4.91 -21.92 40.67
N ARG A 155 5.47 -23.13 40.87
CA ARG A 155 6.40 -23.74 39.91
C ARG A 155 5.75 -24.02 38.55
N ARG A 156 4.51 -24.52 38.54
CA ARG A 156 3.75 -24.71 37.28
C ARG A 156 3.50 -23.40 36.56
N LEU A 157 3.13 -22.36 37.29
CA LEU A 157 2.90 -21.03 36.73
C LEU A 157 4.19 -20.46 36.10
N LEU A 158 5.33 -20.66 36.76
CA LEU A 158 6.63 -20.25 36.22
C LEU A 158 7.01 -21.03 34.95
N GLN A 159 6.81 -22.35 34.93
CA GLN A 159 7.02 -23.16 33.73
C GLN A 159 6.15 -22.69 32.56
N GLN A 160 4.88 -22.40 32.84
CA GLN A 160 3.96 -21.88 31.84
C GLN A 160 4.38 -20.48 31.35
N ALA A 161 4.89 -19.62 32.25
CA ALA A 161 5.41 -18.32 31.87
C ALA A 161 6.66 -18.43 30.97
N ASP A 162 7.59 -19.35 31.28
CA ASP A 162 8.78 -19.58 30.46
C ASP A 162 8.42 -20.18 29.09
N GLN A 163 7.45 -21.11 29.04
CA GLN A 163 6.91 -21.63 27.80
C GLN A 163 6.33 -20.50 26.95
N LEU A 164 5.44 -19.68 27.51
CA LEU A 164 4.83 -18.56 26.80
C LEU A 164 5.85 -17.53 26.33
N ARG A 165 6.92 -17.27 27.10
CA ARG A 165 8.04 -16.41 26.65
C ARG A 165 8.73 -17.00 25.43
N SER A 166 9.03 -18.30 25.42
CA SER A 166 9.68 -18.96 24.28
C SER A 166 8.81 -18.94 23.02
N GLU A 167 7.50 -19.17 23.17
CA GLU A 167 6.52 -19.07 22.08
C GLU A 167 6.44 -17.62 21.56
N ASN A 168 6.40 -16.63 22.46
CA ASN A 168 6.34 -15.22 22.09
C ASN A 168 7.60 -14.77 21.33
N ILE A 169 8.80 -15.20 21.74
CA ILE A 169 10.06 -14.95 21.01
C ILE A 169 10.00 -15.58 19.61
N THR A 170 9.51 -16.82 19.51
CA THR A 170 9.37 -17.52 18.22
C THR A 170 8.42 -16.79 17.28
N LEU A 171 7.28 -16.33 17.79
CA LEU A 171 6.29 -15.55 17.01
C LEU A 171 6.86 -14.21 16.54
N GLN A 172 7.60 -13.49 17.39
CA GLN A 172 8.25 -12.24 16.98
C GLN A 172 9.27 -12.47 15.87
N HIS A 173 10.07 -13.53 15.95
CA HIS A 173 11.02 -13.88 14.90
C HIS A 173 10.31 -14.19 13.58
N ALA A 174 9.17 -14.90 13.62
CA ALA A 174 8.35 -15.14 12.44
C ALA A 174 7.79 -13.83 11.84
N ILE A 175 7.30 -12.91 12.69
CA ILE A 175 6.82 -11.59 12.26
C ILE A 175 7.95 -10.79 11.60
N ALA A 176 9.13 -10.74 12.22
CA ALA A 176 10.29 -10.05 11.66
C ALA A 176 10.67 -10.63 10.29
N LYS A 177 10.71 -11.96 10.15
CA LYS A 177 10.95 -12.63 8.87
C LYS A 177 9.91 -12.23 7.81
N HIS A 178 8.62 -12.25 8.15
CA HIS A 178 7.56 -11.82 7.22
C HIS A 178 7.68 -10.35 6.82
N LYS A 179 8.04 -9.46 7.77
CA LYS A 179 8.27 -8.04 7.49
C LYS A 179 9.42 -7.86 6.50
N THR A 180 10.55 -8.53 6.70
CA THR A 180 11.68 -8.49 5.76
C THR A 180 11.32 -9.01 4.37
N PHE A 181 10.54 -10.09 4.28
CA PHE A 181 10.04 -10.62 3.01
C PHE A 181 9.11 -9.62 2.31
N ALA A 182 8.15 -9.03 3.03
CA ALA A 182 7.23 -8.05 2.47
C ALA A 182 7.97 -6.81 1.93
N SER A 183 8.97 -6.30 2.67
CA SER A 183 9.83 -5.21 2.21
C SER A 183 10.61 -5.58 0.95
N SER A 184 11.13 -6.81 0.86
CA SER A 184 11.84 -7.31 -0.32
C SER A 184 10.92 -7.42 -1.55
N VAL A 185 9.71 -7.94 -1.38
CA VAL A 185 8.69 -8.01 -2.44
C VAL A 185 8.32 -6.61 -2.91
N GLN A 186 8.09 -5.68 -1.98
CA GLN A 186 7.76 -4.29 -2.32
C GLN A 186 8.91 -3.62 -3.09
N ALA A 187 10.15 -3.80 -2.66
CA ALA A 187 11.33 -3.28 -3.37
C ALA A 187 11.44 -3.87 -4.78
N SER A 188 11.15 -5.16 -4.95
CA SER A 188 11.12 -5.81 -6.27
C SER A 188 10.01 -5.23 -7.16
N ILE A 189 8.81 -5.01 -6.62
CA ILE A 189 7.68 -4.41 -7.36
C ILE A 189 8.06 -2.99 -7.79
N SER A 190 8.53 -2.16 -6.86
CA SER A 190 8.96 -0.80 -7.17
C SER A 190 10.11 -0.75 -8.18
N SER A 191 11.04 -1.70 -8.13
CA SER A 191 12.09 -1.82 -9.15
C SER A 191 11.52 -2.18 -10.52
N THR A 192 10.53 -3.09 -10.59
CA THR A 192 9.87 -3.43 -11.87
C THR A 192 9.00 -2.28 -12.38
N GLU A 193 8.33 -1.54 -11.51
CA GLU A 193 7.56 -0.36 -11.86
C GLU A 193 8.47 0.75 -12.39
N ALA A 194 9.61 1.02 -11.72
CA ALA A 194 10.59 1.97 -12.21
C ALA A 194 11.14 1.55 -13.58
N TRP A 195 11.51 0.27 -13.73
CA TRP A 195 12.00 -0.25 -15.01
C TRP A 195 10.95 -0.14 -16.12
N THR A 196 9.69 -0.52 -15.86
CA THR A 196 8.61 -0.41 -16.83
C THR A 196 8.32 1.05 -17.16
N LEU A 197 8.37 1.97 -16.21
CA LEU A 197 8.13 3.39 -16.49
C LEU A 197 9.25 4.00 -17.34
N GLU A 198 10.50 3.59 -17.13
CA GLU A 198 11.64 3.99 -17.98
C GLU A 198 11.56 3.37 -19.39
N HIS A 199 11.20 2.08 -19.50
CA HIS A 199 11.27 1.34 -20.76
C HIS A 199 9.97 1.40 -21.58
N ILE A 200 8.81 1.59 -20.95
CA ILE A 200 7.55 1.86 -21.66
C ILE A 200 7.62 3.21 -22.33
N HIS A 201 8.27 4.24 -21.75
CA HIS A 201 8.52 5.48 -22.49
C HIS A 201 9.45 5.27 -23.70
N ALA A 202 10.39 4.32 -23.62
CA ALA A 202 11.22 3.94 -24.76
C ALA A 202 10.47 3.09 -25.80
N MET A 203 9.51 2.26 -25.39
CA MET A 203 8.71 1.38 -26.27
C MET A 203 7.39 2.01 -26.78
N THR A 204 6.87 3.04 -26.14
CA THR A 204 5.66 3.76 -26.60
C THR A 204 5.95 4.68 -27.77
N VAL A 205 7.21 4.85 -28.13
CA VAL A 205 7.66 5.41 -29.41
C VAL A 205 7.74 4.30 -30.46
N CYS A 206 6.65 3.55 -30.66
CA CYS A 206 6.41 2.88 -31.93
C CYS A 206 5.97 3.94 -32.95
N ASP A 207 6.86 4.87 -33.29
CA ASP A 207 6.66 5.94 -34.29
C ASP A 207 6.35 5.41 -35.70
N PHE A 208 6.34 4.09 -35.90
CA PHE A 208 6.05 3.45 -37.18
C PHE A 208 4.55 3.19 -37.44
N VAL A 209 3.66 3.32 -36.45
CA VAL A 209 2.21 3.15 -36.67
C VAL A 209 1.52 4.52 -36.71
N SER A 210 1.76 5.28 -37.79
CA SER A 210 0.99 6.50 -38.06
C SER A 210 -0.43 6.14 -38.49
N PHE A 211 -1.44 6.76 -37.89
CA PHE A 211 -2.81 6.63 -38.37
C PHE A 211 -2.92 7.19 -39.80
N ARG A 212 -3.43 6.38 -40.73
CA ARG A 212 -3.76 6.82 -42.09
C ARG A 212 -5.26 7.10 -42.15
N PRO A 213 -5.69 8.37 -42.36
CA PRO A 213 -7.10 8.70 -42.48
C PRO A 213 -7.77 7.89 -43.59
N LEU A 214 -9.00 7.43 -43.34
CA LEU A 214 -9.81 6.75 -44.33
C LEU A 214 -10.28 7.75 -45.38
N THR A 215 -10.25 7.36 -46.65
CA THR A 215 -10.95 8.13 -47.69
C THR A 215 -12.46 8.05 -47.49
N THR A 216 -13.22 9.01 -48.01
CA THR A 216 -14.70 9.00 -47.95
C THR A 216 -15.29 7.70 -48.50
N ASP A 217 -14.74 7.19 -49.61
CA ASP A 217 -15.21 5.95 -50.24
C ASP A 217 -14.91 4.71 -49.37
N GLN A 218 -13.72 4.64 -48.79
CA GLN A 218 -13.36 3.56 -47.86
C GLN A 218 -14.25 3.57 -46.62
N PHE A 219 -14.56 4.75 -46.11
CA PHE A 219 -15.47 4.90 -44.99
C PHE A 219 -16.88 4.45 -45.37
N GLN A 220 -17.43 4.92 -46.50
CA GLN A 220 -18.75 4.51 -46.95
C GLN A 220 -18.82 3.00 -47.16
N ALA A 221 -17.81 2.39 -47.78
CA ALA A 221 -17.74 0.95 -47.95
C ALA A 221 -17.76 0.21 -46.60
N LYS A 222 -16.97 0.67 -45.61
CA LYS A 222 -16.95 0.09 -44.27
C LYS A 222 -18.26 0.30 -43.51
N LEU A 223 -18.86 1.48 -43.63
CA LEU A 223 -20.14 1.80 -43.01
C LEU A 223 -21.25 0.93 -43.61
N CYS A 224 -21.33 0.82 -44.93
CA CYS A 224 -22.26 -0.05 -45.62
C CYS A 224 -22.08 -1.51 -45.19
N HIS A 225 -20.85 -2.01 -45.11
CA HIS A 225 -20.58 -3.37 -44.63
C HIS A 225 -21.04 -3.55 -43.18
N MET A 226 -20.72 -2.61 -42.28
CA MET A 226 -21.15 -2.68 -40.88
C MET A 226 -22.68 -2.63 -40.75
N LEU A 227 -23.35 -1.76 -41.50
CA LEU A 227 -24.82 -1.68 -41.51
C LEU A 227 -25.45 -2.95 -42.09
N GLN A 228 -24.84 -3.54 -43.12
CA GLN A 228 -25.25 -4.84 -43.67
C GLN A 228 -25.03 -5.96 -42.65
N ASP A 229 -23.91 -5.99 -41.95
CA ASP A 229 -23.64 -6.95 -40.87
C ASP A 229 -24.68 -6.80 -39.77
N MET A 230 -24.95 -5.56 -39.32
CA MET A 230 -25.98 -5.25 -38.33
C MET A 230 -27.38 -5.63 -38.79
N ALA A 231 -27.72 -5.41 -40.07
CA ALA A 231 -29.01 -5.78 -40.64
C ALA A 231 -29.14 -7.30 -40.85
N SER A 232 -28.03 -7.98 -41.17
CA SER A 232 -27.94 -9.44 -41.24
C SER A 232 -28.02 -10.07 -39.86
N PHE A 233 -27.69 -9.30 -38.83
CA PHE A 233 -27.92 -9.59 -37.42
C PHE A 233 -29.41 -9.45 -37.06
N ASN A 234 -30.27 -10.11 -37.82
CA ASN A 234 -31.63 -10.37 -37.38
C ASN A 234 -31.59 -11.63 -36.52
N VAL A 235 -31.57 -11.46 -35.18
CA VAL A 235 -31.90 -12.56 -34.29
C VAL A 235 -33.30 -13.04 -34.69
N PRO A 236 -33.48 -14.31 -35.09
CA PRO A 236 -34.79 -14.81 -35.48
C PRO A 236 -35.80 -14.41 -34.42
N ASN A 237 -36.85 -13.71 -34.84
CA ASN A 237 -37.95 -13.28 -33.98
C ASN A 237 -38.86 -14.49 -33.68
N ASP A 238 -38.27 -15.67 -33.51
CA ASP A 238 -39.00 -16.85 -33.09
C ASP A 238 -39.47 -16.60 -31.67
N ALA A 239 -40.80 -16.45 -31.54
CA ALA A 239 -41.49 -16.24 -30.28
C ALA A 239 -41.06 -17.27 -29.20
N ALA A 240 -40.60 -18.44 -29.64
CA ALA A 240 -40.06 -19.51 -28.80
C ALA A 240 -38.69 -19.20 -28.17
N MET A 241 -37.78 -18.47 -28.86
CA MET A 241 -36.48 -18.07 -28.28
C MET A 241 -36.54 -16.79 -27.44
N THR A 242 -37.54 -15.94 -27.65
CA THR A 242 -37.77 -14.75 -26.81
C THR A 242 -38.17 -15.05 -25.38
N ALA A 243 -38.55 -16.30 -25.06
CA ALA A 243 -38.89 -16.71 -23.70
C ALA A 243 -37.69 -16.64 -22.73
N HIS A 244 -36.45 -16.47 -23.23
CA HIS A 244 -35.23 -16.40 -22.41
C HIS A 244 -34.49 -15.07 -22.53
N ALA A 245 -35.11 -14.04 -23.11
CA ALA A 245 -34.53 -12.71 -23.14
C ALA A 245 -34.63 -12.10 -21.74
N ASN A 246 -33.48 -11.92 -21.08
CA ASN A 246 -33.44 -11.21 -19.80
C ASN A 246 -33.73 -9.73 -20.06
N VAL A 247 -34.87 -9.27 -19.54
CA VAL A 247 -35.24 -7.86 -19.58
C VAL A 247 -34.87 -7.23 -18.25
N VAL A 248 -33.89 -6.33 -18.23
CA VAL A 248 -33.43 -5.62 -17.03
C VAL A 248 -33.31 -4.14 -17.36
N ASP A 249 -34.08 -3.28 -16.69
CA ASP A 249 -34.06 -1.82 -16.87
C ASP A 249 -34.18 -1.33 -18.33
N GLY A 250 -35.05 -1.99 -19.10
CA GLY A 250 -35.28 -1.69 -20.52
C GLY A 250 -34.18 -2.22 -21.45
N TRP A 251 -33.13 -2.85 -20.93
CA TRP A 251 -32.23 -3.68 -21.72
C TRP A 251 -32.85 -5.05 -21.96
N THR A 252 -32.67 -5.56 -23.17
CA THR A 252 -32.96 -6.93 -23.54
C THR A 252 -31.68 -7.56 -24.05
N ASP A 253 -31.17 -8.55 -23.31
CA ASP A 253 -29.99 -9.34 -23.71
C ASP A 253 -30.45 -10.60 -24.45
N ARG A 254 -29.95 -10.80 -25.67
CA ARG A 254 -30.15 -11.99 -26.50
C ARG A 254 -28.79 -12.59 -26.84
N ARG A 255 -28.61 -13.88 -26.53
CA ARG A 255 -27.36 -14.59 -26.79
C ARG A 255 -27.61 -15.73 -27.77
N GLN A 256 -26.74 -15.87 -28.75
CA GLN A 256 -26.78 -16.96 -29.72
C GLN A 256 -25.38 -17.54 -29.89
N VAL A 257 -25.26 -18.87 -29.86
CA VAL A 257 -24.01 -19.55 -30.18
C VAL A 257 -24.09 -20.02 -31.63
N ILE A 258 -23.17 -19.57 -32.48
CA ILE A 258 -23.04 -20.00 -33.87
C ILE A 258 -21.66 -20.64 -34.04
N GLY A 259 -21.61 -21.97 -34.12
CA GLY A 259 -20.36 -22.71 -34.14
C GLY A 259 -19.55 -22.49 -32.85
N SER A 260 -18.34 -21.92 -32.97
CA SER A 260 -17.45 -21.58 -31.85
C SER A 260 -17.59 -20.14 -31.37
N ARG A 261 -18.54 -19.37 -31.91
CA ARG A 261 -18.71 -17.94 -31.60
C ARG A 261 -19.97 -17.74 -30.76
N VAL A 262 -19.86 -16.92 -29.72
CA VAL A 262 -21.01 -16.42 -28.96
C VAL A 262 -21.31 -15.01 -29.45
N ASN A 263 -22.50 -14.82 -30.00
CA ASN A 263 -23.00 -13.52 -30.38
C ASN A 263 -23.94 -13.02 -29.28
N MET A 264 -23.75 -11.78 -28.84
CA MET A 264 -24.58 -11.14 -27.81
C MET A 264 -25.18 -9.87 -28.37
N VAL A 265 -26.48 -9.66 -28.15
CA VAL A 265 -27.19 -8.43 -28.48
C VAL A 265 -27.84 -7.89 -27.25
N ALA A 266 -27.45 -6.67 -26.89
CA ALA A 266 -28.15 -5.89 -25.90
C ALA A 266 -28.94 -4.79 -26.63
N THR A 267 -30.27 -4.86 -26.58
CA THR A 267 -31.13 -3.77 -27.10
C THR A 267 -31.69 -2.99 -25.93
N LYS A 268 -31.50 -1.68 -25.89
CA LYS A 268 -32.15 -0.80 -24.92
C LYS A 268 -33.33 -0.09 -25.56
N SER A 269 -34.54 -0.32 -25.05
CA SER A 269 -35.72 0.44 -25.46
C SER A 269 -35.83 1.71 -24.63
N PHE A 270 -36.14 2.82 -25.31
CA PHE A 270 -36.46 4.09 -24.70
C PHE A 270 -37.85 4.53 -25.15
N PRO A 271 -38.59 5.33 -24.37
CA PRO A 271 -39.78 6.01 -24.86
C PRO A 271 -39.46 6.81 -26.14
N ALA A 272 -40.36 6.79 -27.12
CA ALA A 272 -40.14 7.25 -28.50
C ALA A 272 -39.57 8.69 -28.65
N ASN A 273 -39.72 9.54 -27.62
CA ASN A 273 -39.28 10.93 -27.64
C ASN A 273 -37.88 11.15 -27.02
N VAL A 274 -37.22 10.08 -26.53
CA VAL A 274 -35.98 10.18 -25.75
C VAL A 274 -34.78 9.57 -26.49
N ALA A 275 -35.00 8.69 -27.46
CA ALA A 275 -33.94 7.97 -28.16
C ALA A 275 -32.93 8.92 -28.82
N ASP A 276 -33.40 9.89 -29.61
CA ASP A 276 -32.53 10.86 -30.28
C ASP A 276 -31.73 11.69 -29.27
N SER A 277 -32.38 12.17 -28.22
CA SER A 277 -31.71 12.94 -27.15
C SER A 277 -30.66 12.14 -26.38
N VAL A 278 -30.87 10.82 -26.24
CA VAL A 278 -29.93 9.91 -25.59
C VAL A 278 -28.77 9.62 -26.53
N MET A 279 -29.05 9.41 -27.81
CA MET A 279 -28.04 9.23 -28.84
C MET A 279 -27.13 10.47 -28.93
N GLU A 280 -27.68 11.67 -29.01
CA GLU A 280 -26.91 12.92 -29.03
C GLU A 280 -26.04 13.09 -27.78
N ARG A 281 -26.59 12.85 -26.58
CA ARG A 281 -25.81 12.94 -25.32
C ARG A 281 -24.71 11.88 -25.26
N THR A 282 -25.01 10.66 -25.66
CA THR A 282 -24.04 9.55 -25.68
C THR A 282 -22.95 9.85 -26.69
N TRP A 283 -23.31 10.38 -27.87
CA TRP A 283 -22.35 10.80 -28.88
C TRP A 283 -21.42 11.90 -28.39
N ALA A 284 -21.98 12.97 -27.79
CA ALA A 284 -21.21 14.05 -27.20
C ALA A 284 -20.27 13.55 -26.10
N MET A 285 -20.73 12.61 -25.26
CA MET A 285 -19.91 11.97 -24.23
C MET A 285 -18.75 11.15 -24.84
N LEU A 286 -19.03 10.31 -25.84
CA LEU A 286 -18.04 9.40 -26.44
C LEU A 286 -16.99 10.11 -27.32
N THR A 287 -17.28 11.33 -27.76
CA THR A 287 -16.40 12.17 -28.59
C THR A 287 -15.68 13.27 -27.80
N SER A 288 -16.10 13.55 -26.58
CA SER A 288 -15.46 14.52 -25.69
C SER A 288 -14.57 13.83 -24.66
N ALA A 289 -13.27 14.13 -24.68
CA ALA A 289 -12.31 13.54 -23.75
C ALA A 289 -12.65 13.87 -22.28
N SER A 290 -13.11 15.10 -22.00
CA SER A 290 -13.46 15.53 -20.65
C SER A 290 -14.71 14.85 -20.11
N LEU A 291 -15.74 14.68 -20.95
CA LEU A 291 -16.97 13.99 -20.56
C LEU A 291 -16.72 12.49 -20.39
N LEU A 292 -15.96 11.88 -21.32
CA LEU A 292 -15.66 10.47 -21.26
C LEU A 292 -14.80 10.11 -20.04
N LYS A 293 -13.84 10.97 -19.65
CA LYS A 293 -13.04 10.77 -18.42
C LYS A 293 -13.87 10.75 -17.14
N GLN A 294 -15.01 11.46 -17.10
CA GLN A 294 -15.92 11.41 -15.94
C GLN A 294 -16.62 10.05 -15.81
N VAL A 295 -16.85 9.36 -16.94
CA VAL A 295 -17.53 8.06 -16.98
C VAL A 295 -16.53 6.90 -16.93
N LEU A 296 -15.35 7.08 -17.55
CA LEU A 296 -14.26 6.12 -17.63
C LEU A 296 -13.02 6.74 -16.99
N PRO A 297 -12.85 6.66 -15.65
CA PRO A 297 -11.76 7.32 -14.93
C PRO A 297 -10.37 6.79 -15.32
N PHE A 298 -10.31 5.57 -15.88
CA PHE A 298 -9.10 4.92 -16.38
C PHE A 298 -8.77 5.30 -17.84
N LEU A 299 -9.48 6.25 -18.44
CA LEU A 299 -9.15 6.78 -19.75
C LEU A 299 -7.97 7.76 -19.66
N ARG A 300 -6.83 7.40 -20.27
CA ARG A 300 -5.64 8.25 -20.36
C ARG A 300 -5.86 9.38 -21.36
N THR A 301 -6.14 9.01 -22.60
CA THR A 301 -6.34 9.94 -23.73
C THR A 301 -7.50 9.47 -24.62
N LEU A 302 -8.19 10.44 -25.21
CA LEU A 302 -9.16 10.23 -26.28
C LEU A 302 -8.76 11.17 -27.41
N ASP A 303 -8.26 10.59 -28.50
CA ASP A 303 -7.89 11.35 -29.68
C ASP A 303 -8.94 11.12 -30.76
N VAL A 304 -9.56 12.20 -31.22
CA VAL A 304 -10.38 12.16 -32.42
C VAL A 304 -9.45 12.16 -33.62
N LEU A 305 -9.25 10.99 -34.24
CA LEU A 305 -8.33 10.81 -35.35
C LEU A 305 -8.92 11.29 -36.67
N GLN A 306 -10.24 11.19 -36.84
CA GLN A 306 -10.92 11.61 -38.05
C GLN A 306 -12.41 11.85 -37.79
N THR A 307 -12.96 12.91 -38.39
CA THR A 307 -14.40 13.17 -38.45
C THR A 307 -14.85 13.11 -39.90
N LEU A 308 -15.85 12.29 -40.18
CA LEU A 308 -16.39 12.05 -41.50
C LEU A 308 -17.85 12.49 -41.51
N THR A 309 -18.18 13.36 -42.46
CA THR A 309 -19.56 13.83 -42.66
C THR A 309 -20.12 13.10 -43.87
N GLY A 310 -21.21 12.36 -43.69
CA GLY A 310 -21.90 11.72 -44.80
C GLY A 310 -22.44 12.74 -45.80
N PRO A 311 -22.59 12.36 -47.09
CA PRO A 311 -23.01 13.28 -48.15
C PRO A 311 -24.46 13.74 -48.07
N GLN A 312 -25.32 13.07 -47.28
CA GLN A 312 -26.77 13.33 -47.33
C GLN A 312 -27.50 13.53 -46.00
N ASP A 313 -26.85 13.48 -44.83
CA ASP A 313 -27.59 13.76 -43.60
C ASP A 313 -26.72 14.25 -42.43
N ARG A 314 -27.27 15.21 -41.67
CA ARG A 314 -26.65 15.69 -40.42
C ARG A 314 -26.50 14.59 -39.37
N HIS A 315 -27.25 13.50 -39.52
CA HIS A 315 -27.28 12.37 -38.59
C HIS A 315 -26.24 11.27 -38.91
N GLN A 316 -25.52 11.36 -40.04
CA GLN A 316 -24.45 10.43 -40.39
C GLN A 316 -23.07 11.06 -40.21
N GLN A 317 -22.81 11.58 -39.01
CA GLN A 317 -21.45 11.90 -38.60
C GLN A 317 -20.81 10.63 -38.04
N ALA A 318 -19.66 10.25 -38.57
CA ALA A 318 -18.83 9.22 -37.99
C ALA A 318 -17.53 9.81 -37.49
N VAL A 319 -17.07 9.31 -36.35
CA VAL A 319 -15.81 9.73 -35.76
C VAL A 319 -14.96 8.50 -35.50
N VAL A 320 -13.73 8.53 -35.99
CA VAL A 320 -12.70 7.55 -35.64
C VAL A 320 -11.99 8.09 -34.41
N VAL A 321 -12.12 7.38 -33.29
CA VAL A 321 -11.47 7.75 -32.03
C VAL A 321 -10.42 6.71 -31.63
N ARG A 322 -9.27 7.18 -31.16
CA ARG A 322 -8.30 6.36 -30.42
C ARG A 322 -8.50 6.61 -28.94
N ARG A 323 -8.63 5.53 -28.19
CA ARG A 323 -8.78 5.54 -26.73
C ARG A 323 -7.56 4.83 -26.16
N ASP A 324 -6.76 5.56 -25.39
CA ASP A 324 -5.72 4.94 -24.59
C ASP A 324 -6.21 4.86 -23.15
N PHE A 325 -6.13 3.69 -22.55
CA PHE A 325 -6.47 3.49 -21.14
C PHE A 325 -5.18 3.43 -20.32
N THR A 326 -5.23 3.93 -19.09
CA THR A 326 -4.16 3.69 -18.13
C THR A 326 -4.15 2.21 -17.82
N VAL A 327 -3.07 1.52 -18.19
CA VAL A 327 -2.83 0.14 -17.77
C VAL A 327 -2.38 0.17 -16.31
N HIS A 328 -3.30 0.54 -15.42
CA HIS A 328 -3.20 -0.04 -14.09
C HIS A 328 -3.61 -1.48 -14.29
N LEU A 329 -2.70 -2.41 -13.99
CA LEU A 329 -2.99 -3.83 -13.88
C LEU A 329 -4.33 -3.97 -13.17
N CYS A 330 -5.40 -4.13 -13.93
CA CYS A 330 -6.69 -4.46 -13.39
C CYS A 330 -6.44 -5.84 -12.80
N PRO A 331 -6.46 -6.03 -11.47
CA PRO A 331 -6.43 -7.39 -10.94
C PRO A 331 -7.60 -8.07 -11.61
N ILE A 332 -7.30 -9.11 -12.38
CA ILE A 332 -8.29 -9.86 -13.16
C ILE A 332 -9.38 -10.25 -12.17
N LEU A 333 -10.49 -9.52 -12.19
CA LEU A 333 -11.68 -9.87 -11.45
C LEU A 333 -12.24 -11.07 -12.18
N TYR A 334 -11.83 -12.25 -11.73
CA TYR A 334 -12.51 -13.50 -12.03
C TYR A 334 -13.93 -13.37 -11.47
N PHE A 335 -14.87 -13.00 -12.34
CA PHE A 335 -16.27 -13.31 -12.08
C PHE A 335 -16.43 -14.81 -12.30
N ARG A 336 -16.76 -15.50 -11.21
CA ARG A 336 -17.05 -16.92 -11.19
C ARG A 336 -18.49 -17.18 -11.62
#